data_AF-A0A957E6P0-F1
#
_entry.id   AF-A0A957E6P0-F1
#
_cell.length_a   1.000
_cell.length_b   1.000
_cell.length_c   1.000
_cell.angle_alpha   90.00
_cell.angle_beta   90.00
_cell.angle_gamma   90.00
#
_symmetry.space_group_name_H-M   'P 1'
#
loop_
_entity.id
_entity.type
_entity.pdbx_description
1 polymer ?
#
loop_
_entity_poly.entity_id
_entity_poly.type
_entity_poly.pdbx_seq_one_letter_code
_entity_poly.pdbx_strand_id
1 'polypeptide(L)'
;MAGLTHLGVGLAAKPVASKIPLALLIVSAYAIDIIWGVFFLAGIERLSQPGMTVSNPWSHGLFMASVWSLLAGLLAWRIGGSRRTGVIIGLLVFSHWLVDFVSHPMTAVFPDDTGLPIFFADAPLVGLGVWRTQLGVAIGEYGIFVLGLLIYLVTLRRLRRQKKAQLAHPSPVEAAD
;
A
#
# COMPACT_ATOMS: atom_id res chain seq x y z
N MET A 1 -0.11 -10.80 6.36
CA MET A 1 -0.27 -9.37 6.00
C MET A 1 0.76 -8.54 6.73
N ALA A 2 1.43 -7.63 6.01
CA ALA A 2 2.44 -6.72 6.55
C ALA A 2 1.83 -5.39 7.01
N GLY A 3 1.04 -5.44 8.09
CA GLY A 3 0.09 -4.39 8.44
C GLY A 3 0.72 -3.01 8.66
N LEU A 4 1.55 -2.86 9.69
CA LEU A 4 2.17 -1.57 10.02
C LEU A 4 3.10 -1.08 8.90
N THR A 5 3.73 -2.01 8.19
CA THR A 5 4.55 -1.72 7.01
C THR A 5 3.74 -0.98 5.95
N HIS A 6 2.58 -1.52 5.54
CA HIS A 6 1.70 -0.91 4.54
C HIS A 6 1.15 0.44 5.00
N LEU A 7 0.82 0.57 6.30
CA LEU A 7 0.46 1.86 6.89
C LEU A 7 1.60 2.89 6.77
N GLY A 8 2.84 2.47 7.04
CA GLY A 8 4.05 3.27 6.86
C GLY A 8 4.21 3.78 5.43
N VAL A 9 4.01 2.92 4.44
CA VAL A 9 4.07 3.29 3.01
C VAL A 9 2.98 4.30 2.65
N GLY A 10 1.74 4.09 3.10
CA GLY A 10 0.64 5.04 2.91
C GLY A 10 0.92 6.42 3.51
N LEU A 11 1.51 6.48 4.71
CA LEU A 11 1.95 7.72 5.37
C LEU A 11 3.08 8.41 4.59
N ALA A 12 4.07 7.62 4.15
CA ALA A 12 5.24 8.10 3.41
C ALA A 12 4.90 8.68 2.03
N ALA A 13 3.74 8.37 1.46
CA ALA A 13 3.29 8.92 0.18
C ALA A 13 2.86 10.41 0.27
N LYS A 14 2.56 10.93 1.46
CA LYS A 14 2.02 12.29 1.63
C LYS A 14 2.89 13.44 1.04
N PRO A 15 4.24 13.42 1.07
CA PRO A 15 5.06 14.48 0.49
C PRO A 15 4.84 14.65 -1.02
N VAL A 16 4.69 13.56 -1.76
CA VAL A 16 4.51 13.57 -3.23
C VAL A 16 3.04 13.70 -3.65
N ALA A 17 2.13 13.47 -2.69
CA ALA A 17 0.68 13.43 -2.85
C ALA A 17 -0.05 14.42 -1.93
N SER A 18 0.52 15.61 -1.70
CA SER A 18 0.04 16.55 -0.67
C SER A 18 -1.43 16.94 -0.81
N LYS A 19 -1.97 16.99 -2.03
CA LYS A 19 -3.38 17.29 -2.34
C LYS A 19 -4.34 16.11 -2.15
N ILE A 20 -3.84 14.87 -2.06
CA ILE A 20 -4.66 13.67 -1.89
C ILE A 20 -5.00 13.50 -0.40
N PRO A 21 -6.26 13.22 -0.02
CA PRO A 21 -6.62 12.92 1.37
C PRO A 21 -5.78 11.76 1.93
N LEU A 22 -5.27 11.89 3.16
CA LEU A 22 -4.42 10.87 3.76
C LEU A 22 -5.14 9.51 3.83
N ALA A 23 -6.43 9.52 4.18
CA ALA A 23 -7.23 8.30 4.24
C ALA A 23 -7.22 7.54 2.91
N LEU A 24 -7.30 8.24 1.78
CA LEU A 24 -7.25 7.60 0.47
C LEU A 24 -5.88 6.99 0.16
N LEU A 25 -4.79 7.63 0.60
CA LEU A 25 -3.44 7.06 0.48
C LEU A 25 -3.31 5.78 1.30
N ILE A 26 -3.76 5.80 2.56
CA ILE A 26 -3.72 4.61 3.43
C ILE A 26 -4.58 3.49 2.84
N VAL A 27 -5.83 3.77 2.46
CA VAL A 27 -6.73 2.77 1.85
C VAL A 27 -6.11 2.18 0.59
N SER A 28 -5.41 2.98 -0.23
CA SER A 28 -4.74 2.47 -1.43
C SER A 28 -3.60 1.50 -1.09
N ALA A 29 -2.82 1.78 -0.04
CA ALA A 29 -1.77 0.88 0.43
C ALA A 29 -2.32 -0.45 0.99
N TYR A 30 -3.58 -0.48 1.43
CA TYR A 30 -4.30 -1.67 1.90
C TYR A 30 -5.27 -2.27 0.89
N ALA A 31 -5.33 -1.75 -0.34
CA ALA A 31 -6.38 -2.14 -1.28
C ALA A 31 -6.36 -3.64 -1.60
N ILE A 32 -5.18 -4.24 -1.69
CA ILE A 32 -5.02 -5.68 -1.94
C ILE A 32 -5.54 -6.52 -0.76
N ASP A 33 -5.20 -6.16 0.48
CA ASP A 33 -5.74 -6.80 1.70
C ASP A 33 -7.26 -6.68 1.78
N ILE A 34 -7.82 -5.52 1.42
CA ILE A 34 -9.28 -5.29 1.41
C ILE A 34 -9.94 -6.21 0.37
N ILE A 35 -9.37 -6.33 -0.82
CA ILE A 35 -9.85 -7.23 -1.88
C ILE A 35 -9.76 -8.68 -1.42
N TRP A 36 -8.64 -9.08 -0.80
CA TRP A 36 -8.50 -10.41 -0.21
C TRP A 36 -9.56 -10.67 0.84
N GLY A 37 -9.85 -9.72 1.73
CA GLY A 37 -10.91 -9.85 2.73
C GLY A 37 -12.28 -10.11 2.10
N VAL A 38 -12.61 -9.43 1.01
CA VAL A 38 -13.85 -9.69 0.25
C VAL A 38 -13.85 -11.08 -0.37
N PHE A 39 -12.75 -11.50 -0.99
CA PHE A 39 -12.63 -12.82 -1.61
C PHE A 39 -12.62 -13.96 -0.60
N PHE A 40 -12.02 -13.74 0.57
CA PHE A 40 -12.05 -14.65 1.71
C PHE A 40 -13.48 -14.87 2.21
N LEU A 41 -14.23 -13.79 2.43
CA LEU A 41 -15.63 -13.87 2.85
C LEU A 41 -16.54 -14.51 1.78
N ALA A 42 -16.21 -14.32 0.50
CA ALA A 42 -16.92 -14.95 -0.61
C ALA A 42 -16.51 -16.42 -0.86
N GLY A 43 -15.52 -16.95 -0.14
CA GLY A 43 -15.00 -18.31 -0.33
C GLY A 43 -14.16 -18.51 -1.61
N ILE A 44 -13.77 -17.43 -2.29
CA ILE A 44 -12.90 -17.44 -3.48
C ILE A 44 -11.44 -17.68 -3.09
N GLU A 45 -11.02 -17.08 -1.97
CA GLU A 45 -9.67 -17.17 -1.43
C GLU A 45 -9.69 -17.67 0.01
N ARG A 46 -8.54 -18.14 0.51
CA ARG A 46 -8.44 -18.81 1.80
C ARG A 46 -7.04 -18.63 2.39
N LEU A 47 -6.95 -18.76 3.71
CA LEU A 47 -5.66 -18.82 4.38
C LEU A 47 -4.82 -19.97 3.80
N SER A 48 -3.51 -19.76 3.71
CA SER A 48 -2.56 -20.81 3.35
C SER A 48 -2.68 -21.98 4.33
N GLN A 49 -2.60 -23.20 3.83
CA GLN A 49 -2.67 -24.43 4.62
C GLN A 49 -1.54 -25.38 4.21
N PRO A 50 -1.13 -26.31 5.09
CA PRO A 50 -0.13 -27.32 4.75
C PRO A 50 -0.50 -28.06 3.45
N GLY A 51 0.45 -28.12 2.52
CA GLY A 51 0.27 -28.81 1.23
C GLY A 51 -0.47 -28.02 0.15
N MET A 52 -0.83 -26.75 0.38
CA MET A 52 -1.40 -25.88 -0.64
C MET A 52 -0.33 -25.40 -1.63
N THR A 53 -0.56 -25.60 -2.93
CA THR A 53 0.40 -25.22 -3.98
C THR A 53 0.39 -23.74 -4.30
N VAL A 54 -0.78 -23.09 -4.26
CA VAL A 54 -0.95 -21.64 -4.45
C VAL A 54 -2.02 -21.11 -3.53
N SER A 55 -1.72 -20.02 -2.82
CA SER A 55 -2.67 -19.26 -2.02
C SER A 55 -2.89 -17.87 -2.62
N ASN A 56 -4.14 -17.42 -2.56
CA ASN A 56 -4.55 -16.04 -2.86
C ASN A 56 -4.13 -15.44 -4.23
N PRO A 57 -4.32 -16.15 -5.36
CA PRO A 57 -3.90 -15.65 -6.68
C PRO A 57 -4.75 -14.50 -7.22
N TRP A 58 -5.97 -14.30 -6.70
CA TRP A 58 -6.91 -13.27 -7.17
C TRP A 58 -6.66 -11.91 -6.52
N SER A 59 -6.12 -11.86 -5.31
CA SER A 59 -5.74 -10.63 -4.61
C SER A 59 -4.24 -10.37 -4.66
N HIS A 60 -3.42 -11.36 -4.26
CA HIS A 60 -1.98 -11.20 -4.01
C HIS A 60 -1.10 -11.72 -5.14
N GLY A 61 -1.69 -12.27 -6.21
CA GLY A 61 -0.93 -12.66 -7.40
C GLY A 61 -0.37 -11.45 -8.15
N LEU A 62 0.88 -11.49 -8.64
CA LEU A 62 1.52 -10.34 -9.33
C LEU A 62 0.66 -9.80 -10.47
N PHE A 63 0.12 -10.71 -11.30
CA PHE A 63 -0.79 -10.34 -12.38
C PHE A 63 -2.02 -9.59 -11.87
N MET A 64 -2.72 -10.14 -10.88
CA MET A 64 -3.93 -9.52 -10.35
C MET A 64 -3.65 -8.24 -9.57
N ALA A 65 -2.58 -8.18 -8.78
CA ALA A 65 -2.09 -6.97 -8.14
C ALA A 65 -1.85 -5.85 -9.16
N SER A 66 -1.29 -6.19 -10.34
CA SER A 66 -1.09 -5.25 -11.45
C SER A 66 -2.43 -4.78 -12.04
N VAL A 67 -3.39 -5.70 -12.23
CA VAL A 67 -4.74 -5.37 -12.69
C VAL A 67 -5.45 -4.43 -11.70
N TRP A 68 -5.46 -4.76 -10.40
CA TRP A 68 -6.06 -3.93 -9.37
C TRP A 68 -5.42 -2.55 -9.27
N SER A 69 -4.09 -2.48 -9.42
CA SER A 69 -3.35 -1.22 -9.45
C SER A 69 -3.76 -0.33 -10.63
N LEU A 70 -3.88 -0.92 -11.83
CA LEU A 70 -4.33 -0.21 -13.03
C LEU A 70 -5.78 0.27 -12.89
N LEU A 71 -6.67 -0.58 -12.40
CA LEU A 71 -8.08 -0.25 -12.20
C LEU A 71 -8.26 0.87 -11.16
N ALA A 72 -7.60 0.76 -10.01
CA ALA A 72 -7.64 1.78 -8.97
C ALA A 72 -7.07 3.11 -9.45
N GLY A 73 -5.93 3.07 -10.16
CA GLY A 73 -5.33 4.28 -10.74
C GLY A 73 -6.21 4.93 -11.80
N LEU A 74 -6.83 4.15 -12.68
CA LEU A 74 -7.76 4.65 -13.69
C LEU A 74 -8.99 5.28 -13.04
N LEU A 75 -9.58 4.60 -12.05
CA LEU A 75 -10.74 5.10 -11.31
C LEU A 75 -10.41 6.42 -10.60
N ALA A 76 -9.28 6.48 -9.91
CA ALA A 76 -8.82 7.68 -9.22
C ALA A 76 -8.50 8.84 -10.19
N TRP A 77 -7.99 8.55 -11.39
CA TRP A 77 -7.84 9.57 -12.43
C TRP A 77 -9.20 10.11 -12.89
N ARG A 78 -10.16 9.23 -13.19
CA ARG A 78 -11.48 9.63 -13.70
C ARG A 78 -12.30 10.41 -12.68
N ILE A 79 -12.27 10.02 -11.41
CA ILE A 79 -13.01 10.70 -10.34
C ILE A 79 -12.28 11.96 -9.88
N GLY A 80 -10.95 11.87 -9.68
CA GLY A 80 -10.15 12.97 -9.13
C GLY A 80 -9.71 14.01 -10.15
N GLY A 81 -10.03 13.84 -11.44
CA GLY A 81 -9.73 14.78 -12.52
C GLY A 81 -8.23 14.97 -12.85
N SER A 82 -7.34 14.20 -12.22
CA SER A 82 -5.89 14.40 -12.32
C SER A 82 -5.17 13.09 -12.61
N ARG A 83 -4.45 13.04 -13.75
CA ARG A 83 -3.59 11.90 -14.10
C ARG A 83 -2.57 11.60 -13.00
N ARG A 84 -2.03 12.65 -12.36
CA ARG A 84 -1.09 12.51 -11.25
C ARG A 84 -1.73 11.79 -10.06
N THR A 85 -2.99 12.09 -9.75
CA THR A 85 -3.73 11.37 -8.69
C THR A 85 -3.86 9.89 -9.05
N GLY A 86 -4.27 9.58 -10.28
CA GLY A 86 -4.38 8.19 -10.72
C GLY A 86 -3.07 7.41 -10.66
N VAL A 87 -1.97 7.98 -11.15
CA VAL A 87 -0.65 7.36 -11.10
C VAL A 87 -0.20 7.10 -9.66
N ILE A 88 -0.34 8.08 -8.77
CA ILE A 88 0.04 7.91 -7.35
C ILE A 88 -0.76 6.79 -6.70
N ILE A 89 -2.09 6.76 -6.91
CA ILE A 89 -2.96 5.72 -6.33
C ILE A 89 -2.60 4.35 -6.88
N GLY A 90 -2.44 4.20 -8.20
CA GLY A 90 -2.05 2.92 -8.80
C GLY A 90 -0.70 2.42 -8.31
N LEU A 91 0.31 3.30 -8.20
CA LEU A 91 1.61 2.94 -7.64
C LEU A 91 1.52 2.55 -6.16
N LEU A 92 0.63 3.17 -5.40
CA LEU A 92 0.46 2.88 -3.98
C LEU A 92 -0.24 1.52 -3.77
N VAL A 93 -1.22 1.17 -4.60
CA VAL A 93 -1.79 -0.18 -4.62
C VAL A 93 -0.73 -1.20 -5.00
N PHE A 94 0.06 -0.95 -6.05
CA PHE A 94 1.11 -1.87 -6.47
C PHE A 94 2.23 -2.04 -5.44
N SER A 95 2.52 -0.97 -4.68
CA SER A 95 3.54 -1.02 -3.62
C SER A 95 3.24 -2.07 -2.55
N HIS A 96 1.98 -2.42 -2.36
CA HIS A 96 1.57 -3.51 -1.47
C HIS A 96 2.20 -4.83 -1.90
N TRP A 97 2.03 -5.22 -3.16
CA TRP A 97 2.63 -6.45 -3.69
C TRP A 97 4.15 -6.42 -3.60
N LEU A 98 4.78 -5.26 -3.81
CA LEU A 98 6.23 -5.14 -3.71
C LEU A 98 6.75 -5.35 -2.28
N VAL A 99 6.06 -4.77 -1.29
CA VAL A 99 6.35 -5.00 0.13
C VAL A 99 6.15 -6.47 0.49
N ASP A 100 5.09 -7.08 -0.01
CA ASP A 100 4.83 -8.50 0.21
C ASP A 100 5.91 -9.35 -0.46
N PHE A 101 6.37 -9.02 -1.67
CA PHE A 101 7.44 -9.74 -2.35
C PHE A 101 8.74 -9.73 -1.55
N VAL A 102 9.07 -8.63 -0.87
CA VAL A 102 10.22 -8.58 0.04
C VAL A 102 9.98 -9.44 1.29
N SER A 103 8.75 -9.41 1.81
CA SER A 103 8.40 -10.01 3.09
C SER A 103 8.22 -11.53 3.00
N HIS A 104 7.44 -12.00 2.03
CA HIS A 104 7.07 -13.40 1.83
C HIS A 104 8.26 -14.26 1.36
N PRO A 105 8.31 -15.55 1.71
CA PRO A 105 7.43 -16.21 2.68
C PRO A 105 7.66 -15.70 4.10
N MET A 106 6.58 -15.37 4.82
CA MET A 106 6.60 -14.77 6.16
C MET A 106 6.37 -15.83 7.25
N THR A 107 7.16 -16.90 7.19
CA THR A 107 6.99 -18.11 8.02
C THR A 107 7.19 -17.88 9.53
N ALA A 108 7.79 -16.76 9.94
CA ALA A 108 7.87 -16.39 11.36
C ALA A 108 6.51 -15.99 11.95
N VAL A 109 5.54 -15.60 11.11
CA VAL A 109 4.20 -15.17 11.51
C VAL A 109 3.14 -16.15 11.01
N PHE A 110 3.29 -16.63 9.77
CA PHE A 110 2.38 -17.57 9.12
C PHE A 110 3.15 -18.82 8.70
N PRO A 111 3.22 -19.87 9.54
CA PRO A 111 4.08 -21.03 9.31
C PRO A 111 3.85 -21.75 7.98
N ASP A 112 2.62 -21.72 7.48
CA ASP A 112 2.20 -22.39 6.24
C ASP A 112 2.27 -21.48 5.00
N ASP A 113 2.86 -20.30 5.12
CA ASP A 113 3.03 -19.39 4.00
C ASP A 113 4.11 -19.87 3.04
N THR A 114 3.76 -19.97 1.76
CA THR A 114 4.60 -20.57 0.71
C THR A 114 5.19 -19.55 -0.27
N GLY A 115 4.73 -18.29 -0.22
CA GLY A 115 5.17 -17.21 -1.11
C GLY A 115 4.03 -16.62 -1.93
N LEU A 116 4.36 -15.70 -2.85
CA LEU A 116 3.38 -15.01 -3.68
C LEU A 116 3.27 -15.64 -5.06
N PRO A 117 2.07 -15.94 -5.55
CA PRO A 117 1.90 -16.40 -6.92
C PRO A 117 2.22 -15.29 -7.92
N ILE A 118 2.89 -15.63 -9.02
CA ILE A 118 3.04 -14.69 -10.14
C ILE A 118 1.79 -14.65 -11.04
N PHE A 119 1.05 -15.75 -11.10
CA PHE A 119 -0.16 -15.94 -11.93
C PHE A 119 -1.11 -16.94 -11.25
N PHE A 120 -2.11 -17.43 -11.97
CA PHE A 120 -3.07 -18.43 -11.45
C PHE A 120 -2.52 -19.86 -11.48
N ALA A 121 -3.29 -20.80 -10.94
CA ALA A 121 -2.99 -22.25 -10.94
C ALA A 121 -1.60 -22.53 -10.35
N ASP A 122 -0.86 -23.53 -10.85
CA ASP A 122 0.46 -23.94 -10.33
C ASP A 122 1.61 -23.00 -10.76
N ALA A 123 1.34 -21.69 -10.81
CA ALA A 123 2.34 -20.69 -11.15
C ALA A 123 3.48 -20.69 -10.12
N PRO A 124 4.71 -20.34 -10.55
CA PRO A 124 5.83 -20.15 -9.64
C PRO A 124 5.48 -19.18 -8.50
N LEU A 125 5.88 -19.56 -7.29
CA LEU A 125 5.81 -18.70 -6.12
C LEU A 125 7.10 -17.91 -5.97
N VAL A 126 6.98 -16.64 -5.60
CA VAL A 126 8.10 -15.72 -5.45
C VAL A 126 8.07 -15.01 -4.10
N GLY A 127 9.24 -14.62 -3.63
CA GLY A 127 9.41 -13.82 -2.42
C GLY A 127 10.82 -13.93 -1.84
N LEU A 128 11.34 -12.85 -1.25
CA LEU A 128 12.69 -12.79 -0.71
C LEU A 128 12.82 -13.41 0.69
N GLY A 129 11.72 -13.57 1.41
CA GLY A 129 11.65 -14.27 2.69
C GLY A 129 12.30 -13.51 3.84
N VAL A 130 12.31 -12.18 3.81
CA VAL A 130 12.87 -11.37 4.91
C VAL A 130 12.16 -11.70 6.23
N TRP A 131 10.86 -12.05 6.18
CA TRP A 131 10.04 -12.33 7.35
C TRP A 131 10.03 -13.81 7.77
N ARG A 132 11.06 -14.57 7.37
CA ARG A 132 11.34 -15.90 7.93
C ARG A 132 11.90 -15.82 9.36
N THR A 133 12.26 -14.64 9.84
CA THR A 133 12.77 -14.40 11.20
C THR A 133 11.97 -13.30 11.91
N GLN A 134 11.86 -13.39 13.23
CA GLN A 134 11.20 -12.37 14.06
C GLN A 134 11.88 -10.99 13.93
N LEU A 135 13.20 -10.97 13.71
CA LEU A 135 13.93 -9.71 13.50
C LEU A 135 13.52 -9.04 12.19
N GLY A 136 13.40 -9.80 11.10
CA GLY A 136 12.95 -9.28 9.81
C GLY A 136 11.53 -8.72 9.88
N VAL A 137 10.63 -9.42 10.58
CA VAL A 137 9.26 -8.95 10.86
C VAL A 137 9.30 -7.64 11.65
N ALA A 138 10.07 -7.56 12.74
CA ALA A 138 10.13 -6.37 13.58
C ALA A 138 10.70 -5.15 12.84
N ILE A 139 11.75 -5.33 12.03
CA ILE A 139 12.33 -4.26 11.21
C ILE A 139 11.33 -3.80 10.15
N GLY A 140 10.65 -4.73 9.49
CA GLY A 140 9.62 -4.42 8.51
C GLY A 140 8.46 -3.64 9.14
N GLU A 141 7.77 -4.27 10.10
CA GLU A 141 6.55 -3.72 10.70
C GLU A 141 6.80 -2.41 11.43
N TYR A 142 7.77 -2.37 12.35
CA TYR A 142 7.97 -1.19 13.18
C TYR A 142 8.90 -0.17 12.52
N GLY A 143 9.96 -0.62 11.86
CA GLY A 143 10.94 0.27 11.23
C GLY A 143 10.34 1.07 10.08
N ILE A 144 9.66 0.40 9.15
CA ILE A 144 9.03 1.07 7.99
C ILE A 144 7.86 1.96 8.45
N PHE A 145 7.07 1.50 9.42
CA PHE A 145 6.01 2.31 10.02
C PHE A 145 6.55 3.60 10.64
N VAL A 146 7.54 3.51 11.53
CA VAL A 146 8.14 4.67 12.20
C VAL A 146 8.72 5.64 11.16
N LEU A 147 9.43 5.13 10.15
CA LEU A 147 9.98 5.96 9.08
C LEU A 147 8.87 6.69 8.31
N GLY A 148 7.82 5.98 7.90
CA GLY A 148 6.68 6.57 7.20
C GLY A 148 5.94 7.62 8.04
N LEU A 149 5.76 7.35 9.33
CA LEU A 149 5.18 8.30 10.28
C LEU A 149 6.03 9.56 10.42
N LEU A 150 7.35 9.43 10.55
CA LEU A 150 8.26 10.58 10.64
C LEU A 150 8.20 11.44 9.37
N ILE A 151 8.23 10.81 8.19
CA ILE A 151 8.08 11.50 6.89
C ILE A 151 6.74 12.26 6.84
N TYR A 152 5.65 11.62 7.26
CA TYR A 152 4.33 12.24 7.31
C TYR A 152 4.29 13.44 8.26
N LEU A 153 4.81 13.31 9.48
CA LEU A 153 4.79 14.38 10.49
C LEU A 153 5.62 15.59 10.05
N VAL A 154 6.80 15.38 9.47
CA VAL A 154 7.63 16.45 8.89
C VAL A 154 6.86 17.18 7.77
N THR A 155 6.22 16.41 6.89
CA THR A 155 5.42 16.96 5.79
C THR A 155 4.21 17.76 6.30
N LEU A 156 3.49 17.24 7.28
CA LEU A 156 2.34 17.91 7.88
C LEU A 156 2.74 19.25 8.51
N ARG A 157 3.87 19.28 9.24
CA ARG A 157 4.42 20.51 9.81
C ARG A 157 4.74 21.54 8.72
N ARG A 158 5.37 21.11 7.62
CA ARG A 158 5.69 21.97 6.47
C ARG A 158 4.41 22.56 5.83
N LEU A 159 3.42 21.72 5.55
CA LEU A 159 2.16 22.15 4.93
C LEU A 159 1.39 23.14 5.81
N ARG A 160 1.35 22.91 7.12
CA ARG A 160 0.73 23.84 8.09
C ARG A 160 1.44 25.20 8.12
N ARG A 161 2.78 25.21 8.11
CA ARG A 161 3.56 26.46 8.05
C ARG A 161 3.30 27.24 6.77
N GLN A 162 3.26 26.56 5.62
CA GLN A 162 2.95 27.19 4.33
C GLN A 162 1.54 27.79 4.32
N LYS A 163 0.54 27.06 4.81
CA LYS A 163 -0.84 27.58 4.92
C LYS A 163 -0.91 28.80 5.84
N LYS A 164 -0.22 28.78 6.99
CA LYS A 164 -0.16 29.93 7.91
C LYS A 164 0.48 31.15 7.26
N ALA A 165 1.58 30.97 6.52
CA ALA A 165 2.25 32.06 5.81
C ALA A 165 1.36 32.66 4.71
N GLN A 166 0.65 31.81 3.96
CA GLN A 166 -0.30 32.26 2.92
C GLN A 166 -1.45 33.09 3.51
N LEU A 167 -1.96 32.72 4.69
CA LEU A 167 -3.00 33.49 5.39
C LEU A 167 -2.48 34.81 5.99
N ALA A 168 -1.19 34.90 6.34
CA ALA A 168 -0.58 36.12 6.89
C ALA A 168 -0.22 37.16 5.82
N HIS A 169 0.00 36.72 4.59
CA HIS A 169 0.33 37.56 3.45
C HIS A 169 -0.55 37.16 2.24
N PRO A 170 -1.85 37.51 2.25
CA PRO A 170 -2.75 37.21 1.15
C PRO A 170 -2.24 37.84 -0.15
N SER A 171 -2.46 37.19 -1.28
CA SER A 171 -2.06 37.74 -2.56
C SER A 171 -2.82 39.04 -2.86
N PRO A 172 -2.27 40.00 -3.64
CA PRO A 172 -2.96 41.25 -3.97
C PRO A 172 -4.34 41.04 -4.62
N VAL A 173 -4.56 39.87 -5.25
CA VAL A 173 -5.81 39.48 -5.90
C VAL A 173 -6.87 39.05 -4.88
N GLU A 174 -6.49 38.43 -3.76
CA GLU A 174 -7.42 38.03 -2.69
C GLU A 174 -7.73 39.16 -1.70
N ALA A 175 -6.95 40.24 -1.69
CA ALA A 175 -7.17 41.40 -0.82
C ALA A 175 -8.12 42.46 -1.43
N ALA A 176 -8.56 42.24 -2.68
CA ALA A 176 -9.39 43.17 -3.44
C ALA A 176 -10.88 42.74 -3.55
N ASP A 177 -11.22 41.56 -3.00
CA ASP A 177 -12.59 41.03 -2.84
C ASP A 177 -13.06 41.15 -1.39
#